data_AF-A0A971FW03-F1
#
_entry.id   AF-A0A971FW03-F1
#
_cell.length_a   1.000
_cell.length_b   1.000
_cell.length_c   1.000
_cell.angle_alpha   90.00
_cell.angle_beta   90.00
_cell.angle_gamma   90.00
#
_symmetry.space_group_name_H-M   'P 1'
#
loop_
_entity.id
_entity.type
_entity.pdbx_description
1 polymer ?
#
loop_
_entity_poly.entity_id
_entity_poly.type
_entity_poly.pdbx_seq_one_letter_code
_entity_poly.pdbx_strand_id
1 'polypeptide(L)'
;MSPALDGPRTGAAWAVEVLTTAPAGVRALVPGAPVPAALREDVLVAVARAQGARAMAWVHDEWRAFAGSVPDGDVRLALAHHAEACARAGHPVEPDALLEVLPADAVRGVRAVVARGRFEAEVEVRLRRVVAALVRRRVHRGLLVDVPFAAVGVAFAAPAVVVGTTLGVLARAAPPVPVVEGADDPEVGLLGALAAEAVPVLLGNAAVRAVVIGSPFVISVGLRSGASGATVSIGRGRARVTDGVDPAATVILQGDVEPLVRLAAGVVLREAHDFTPLP
;
A
#
# COMPACT_ATOMS: atom_id res chain seq x y z
N MET A 1 17.95 -3.37 22.96
CA MET A 1 17.17 -2.11 22.94
C MET A 1 17.96 -1.10 22.12
N SER A 2 17.43 -0.61 21.00
CA SER A 2 18.09 0.48 20.26
C SER A 2 18.15 1.75 21.10
N PRO A 3 19.22 2.56 20.96
CA PRO A 3 19.28 3.85 21.62
C PRO A 3 18.17 4.76 21.06
N ALA A 4 17.39 5.35 21.96
CA ALA A 4 16.40 6.37 21.62
C ALA A 4 17.10 7.61 21.00
N LEU A 5 16.36 8.46 20.25
CA LEU A 5 16.90 9.75 19.75
C LEU A 5 17.05 10.79 20.89
N ASP A 6 17.37 10.34 22.10
CA ASP A 6 17.41 11.18 23.30
C ASP A 6 18.72 11.99 23.38
N GLY A 7 19.72 11.65 22.55
CA GLY A 7 20.99 12.39 22.43
C GLY A 7 20.97 13.46 21.33
N PRO A 8 21.42 14.70 21.59
CA PRO A 8 21.42 15.79 20.60
C PRO A 8 22.24 15.47 19.35
N ARG A 9 23.32 14.68 19.49
CA ARG A 9 24.14 14.22 18.35
C ARG A 9 23.39 13.21 17.48
N THR A 10 22.65 12.30 18.10
CA THR A 10 21.85 11.28 17.41
C THR A 10 20.71 11.94 16.63
N GLY A 11 19.97 12.86 17.26
CA GLY A 11 18.92 13.62 16.59
C GLY A 11 19.45 14.46 15.42
N ALA A 12 20.60 15.13 15.59
CA ALA A 12 21.24 15.90 14.52
C ALA A 12 21.66 15.02 13.33
N ALA A 13 22.24 13.84 13.58
CA ALA A 13 22.64 12.92 12.52
C ALA A 13 21.45 12.48 11.65
N TRP A 14 20.33 12.11 12.29
CA TRP A 14 19.11 11.76 11.55
C TRP A 14 18.44 12.94 10.87
N ALA A 15 18.48 14.14 11.46
CA ALA A 15 17.98 15.35 10.81
C ALA A 15 18.78 15.69 9.54
N VAL A 16 20.10 15.59 9.60
CA VAL A 16 20.97 15.75 8.43
C VAL A 16 20.65 14.68 7.38
N GLU A 17 20.48 13.43 7.78
CA GLU A 17 20.10 12.34 6.87
C GLU A 17 18.77 12.62 6.17
N VAL A 18 17.73 13.02 6.90
CA VAL A 18 16.43 13.39 6.32
C VAL A 18 16.58 14.54 5.33
N LEU A 19 17.30 15.60 5.69
CA LEU A 19 17.48 16.77 4.82
C LEU A 19 18.26 16.43 3.55
N THR A 20 19.32 15.64 3.68
CA THR A 20 20.18 15.26 2.54
C THR A 20 19.52 14.25 1.61
N THR A 21 18.61 13.42 2.14
CA THR A 21 17.89 12.40 1.37
C THR A 21 16.48 12.83 0.95
N ALA A 22 16.00 14.00 1.40
CA ALA A 22 14.64 14.49 1.11
C ALA A 22 14.26 14.47 -0.38
N PRO A 23 15.11 14.91 -1.34
CA PRO A 23 14.77 14.84 -2.76
C PRO A 23 14.55 13.40 -3.26
N ALA A 24 15.36 12.45 -2.77
CA ALA A 24 15.21 11.04 -3.08
C ALA A 24 13.96 10.46 -2.40
N GLY A 25 13.63 10.90 -1.18
CA GLY A 25 12.40 10.55 -0.48
C GLY A 25 11.14 10.98 -1.23
N VAL A 26 11.10 12.21 -1.77
CA VAL A 26 9.98 12.68 -2.61
C VAL A 26 9.89 11.87 -3.90
N ARG A 27 11.02 11.61 -4.56
CA ARG A 27 11.09 10.78 -5.77
C ARG A 27 10.65 9.34 -5.51
N ALA A 28 10.83 8.83 -4.30
CA ALA A 28 10.40 7.49 -3.91
C ALA A 28 8.86 7.34 -3.85
N LEU A 29 8.11 8.44 -3.83
CA LEU A 29 6.64 8.44 -3.76
C LEU A 29 5.95 8.44 -5.13
N VAL A 30 6.68 8.69 -6.22
CA VAL A 30 6.09 8.79 -7.57
C VAL A 30 6.18 7.45 -8.32
N PRO A 31 5.26 7.18 -9.28
CA PRO A 31 5.37 6.02 -10.16
C PRO A 31 6.70 5.97 -10.90
N GLY A 32 7.30 4.78 -11.03
CA GLY A 32 8.62 4.60 -11.66
C GLY A 32 9.81 5.01 -10.78
N ALA A 33 9.62 5.14 -9.47
CA ALA A 33 10.69 5.39 -8.53
C ALA A 33 11.78 4.28 -8.56
N PRO A 34 13.06 4.62 -8.31
CA PRO A 34 14.15 3.65 -8.22
C PRO A 34 13.96 2.59 -7.13
N VAL A 35 13.15 2.88 -6.11
CA VAL A 35 12.79 1.96 -5.04
C VAL A 35 11.30 1.62 -5.17
N PRO A 36 10.95 0.38 -5.58
CA PRO A 36 9.57 -0.05 -5.73
C PRO A 36 8.79 0.06 -4.41
N ALA A 37 7.47 0.24 -4.49
CA ALA A 37 6.60 0.36 -3.32
C ALA A 37 6.76 -0.80 -2.33
N ALA A 38 6.75 -2.06 -2.81
CA ALA A 38 6.95 -3.24 -1.98
C ALA A 38 8.29 -3.21 -1.22
N LEU A 39 9.36 -2.77 -1.88
CA LEU A 39 10.69 -2.64 -1.28
C LEU A 39 10.75 -1.53 -0.22
N ARG A 40 10.00 -0.43 -0.42
CA ARG A 40 9.90 0.64 0.57
C ARG A 40 9.22 0.14 1.84
N GLU A 41 8.11 -0.58 1.71
CA GLU A 41 7.39 -1.12 2.86
C GLU A 41 8.22 -2.18 3.59
N ASP A 42 8.97 -3.04 2.88
CA ASP A 42 9.93 -3.97 3.50
C ASP A 42 10.93 -3.26 4.42
N VAL A 43 11.51 -2.14 3.94
CA VAL A 43 12.46 -1.33 4.71
C VAL A 43 11.77 -0.68 5.92
N LEU A 44 10.57 -0.12 5.75
CA LEU A 44 9.83 0.52 6.84
C LEU A 44 9.46 -0.48 7.94
N VAL A 45 9.01 -1.68 7.56
CA VAL A 45 8.77 -2.79 8.50
C VAL A 45 10.04 -3.18 9.24
N ALA A 46 11.16 -3.36 8.52
CA ALA A 46 12.43 -3.74 9.12
C ALA A 46 12.90 -2.71 10.16
N VAL A 47 12.86 -1.42 9.81
CA VAL A 47 13.23 -0.33 10.72
C VAL A 47 12.29 -0.29 11.94
N ALA A 48 10.97 -0.37 11.72
CA ALA A 48 10.00 -0.32 12.81
C ALA A 48 10.18 -1.49 13.80
N ARG A 49 10.40 -2.71 13.29
CA ARG A 49 10.69 -3.89 14.12
C ARG A 49 12.00 -3.75 14.88
N ALA A 50 13.07 -3.30 14.23
CA ALA A 50 14.37 -3.08 14.87
C ALA A 50 14.30 -2.04 16.00
N GLN A 51 13.44 -1.04 15.88
CA GLN A 51 13.19 -0.02 16.90
C GLN A 51 12.14 -0.41 17.95
N GLY A 52 11.48 -1.56 17.81
CA GLY A 52 10.38 -1.97 18.69
C GLY A 52 9.15 -1.06 18.60
N ALA A 53 8.93 -0.41 17.45
CA ALA A 53 7.75 0.37 17.11
C ALA A 53 6.68 -0.57 16.53
N ARG A 54 5.85 -1.14 17.40
CA ARG A 54 4.93 -2.22 17.06
C ARG A 54 3.75 -1.74 16.23
N ALA A 55 3.23 -0.55 16.52
CA ALA A 55 2.12 0.01 15.77
C ALA A 55 2.55 0.38 14.35
N MET A 56 3.74 0.99 14.21
CA MET A 56 4.31 1.29 12.90
C MET A 56 4.62 0.01 12.12
N ALA A 57 5.21 -1.00 12.75
CA ALA A 57 5.46 -2.28 12.09
C ALA A 57 4.16 -2.90 11.57
N TRP A 58 3.09 -2.89 12.37
CA TRP A 58 1.78 -3.37 11.94
C TRP A 58 1.22 -2.57 10.75
N VAL A 59 1.23 -1.24 10.81
CA VAL A 59 0.74 -0.38 9.71
C VAL A 59 1.49 -0.67 8.41
N HIS A 60 2.82 -0.78 8.47
CA HIS A 60 3.62 -1.04 7.28
C HIS A 60 3.52 -2.50 6.79
N ASP A 61 3.26 -3.46 7.68
CA ASP A 61 2.94 -4.84 7.26
C ASP A 61 1.63 -4.88 6.45
N GLU A 62 0.62 -4.09 6.82
CA GLU A 62 -0.63 -3.96 6.04
C GLU A 62 -0.39 -3.28 4.67
N TRP A 63 0.40 -2.20 4.65
CA TRP A 63 0.77 -1.53 3.40
C TRP A 63 1.64 -2.41 2.48
N ARG A 64 2.50 -3.23 3.06
CA ARG A 64 3.30 -4.23 2.35
C ARG A 64 2.43 -5.25 1.65
N ALA A 65 1.38 -5.75 2.31
CA ALA A 65 0.43 -6.68 1.71
C ALA A 65 -0.27 -6.06 0.48
N PHE A 66 -0.52 -4.74 0.50
CA PHE A 66 -1.07 -4.01 -0.63
C PHE A 66 -0.04 -3.73 -1.75
N ALA A 67 1.19 -3.40 -1.38
CA ALA A 67 2.25 -3.05 -2.32
C ALA A 67 2.79 -4.24 -3.13
N GLY A 68 2.44 -5.47 -2.74
CA GLY A 68 2.89 -6.72 -3.35
C GLY A 68 4.21 -7.22 -2.77
N SER A 69 4.76 -8.28 -3.37
CA SER A 69 6.02 -8.89 -2.96
C SER A 69 7.15 -8.57 -3.93
N VAL A 70 8.34 -8.29 -3.41
CA VAL A 70 9.59 -8.36 -4.18
C VAL A 70 10.13 -9.78 -4.07
N PRO A 71 10.64 -10.39 -5.16
CA PRO A 71 11.24 -11.71 -5.11
C PRO A 71 12.30 -11.83 -4.00
N ASP A 72 12.29 -12.98 -3.32
CA ASP A 72 13.29 -13.33 -2.32
C ASP A 72 14.70 -13.31 -2.96
N GLY A 73 15.64 -12.59 -2.37
CA GLY A 73 17.01 -12.48 -2.88
C GLY A 73 17.92 -11.55 -2.09
N ASP A 74 19.17 -11.44 -2.54
CA ASP A 74 20.26 -10.71 -1.87
C ASP A 74 19.91 -9.26 -1.54
N VAL A 75 19.12 -8.60 -2.40
CA VAL A 75 18.66 -7.22 -2.19
C VAL A 75 17.84 -7.09 -0.91
N ARG A 76 16.86 -7.97 -0.69
CA ARG A 76 15.97 -7.88 0.48
C ARG A 76 16.74 -8.15 1.78
N LEU A 77 17.67 -9.10 1.74
CA LEU A 77 18.55 -9.40 2.86
C LEU A 77 19.48 -8.22 3.18
N ALA A 78 20.12 -7.63 2.17
CA ALA A 78 20.99 -6.48 2.32
C ALA A 78 20.25 -5.26 2.90
N LEU A 79 19.00 -5.03 2.49
CA LEU A 79 18.14 -3.97 3.04
C LEU A 79 17.80 -4.20 4.51
N ALA A 80 17.38 -5.40 4.86
CA ALA A 80 17.09 -5.75 6.26
C ALA A 80 18.35 -5.57 7.13
N HIS A 81 19.49 -6.07 6.69
CA HIS A 81 20.77 -5.89 7.39
C HIS A 81 21.17 -4.42 7.53
N HIS A 82 20.98 -3.60 6.50
CA HIS A 82 21.29 -2.17 6.57
C HIS A 82 20.35 -1.41 7.52
N ALA A 83 19.05 -1.70 7.48
CA ALA A 83 18.07 -1.14 8.41
C ALA A 83 18.39 -1.52 9.87
N GLU A 84 18.73 -2.79 10.12
CA GLU A 84 19.14 -3.28 11.43
C GLU A 84 20.48 -2.69 11.88
N ALA A 85 21.44 -2.49 10.97
CA ALA A 85 22.71 -1.84 11.28
C ALA A 85 22.51 -0.39 11.72
N CYS A 86 21.71 0.38 10.96
CA CYS A 86 21.31 1.74 11.33
C CYS A 86 20.59 1.76 12.69
N ALA A 87 19.68 0.82 12.92
CA ALA A 87 18.94 0.74 14.18
C ALA A 87 19.86 0.43 15.37
N ARG A 88 20.79 -0.53 15.23
CA ARG A 88 21.76 -0.90 16.27
C ARG A 88 22.75 0.22 16.56
N ALA A 89 23.28 0.87 15.52
CA ALA A 89 24.21 1.99 15.65
C ALA A 89 23.54 3.23 16.25
N GLY A 90 22.22 3.37 16.07
CA GLY A 90 21.48 4.55 16.50
C GLY A 90 21.66 5.76 15.59
N HIS A 91 22.49 5.67 14.56
CA HIS A 91 22.74 6.69 13.56
C HIS A 91 22.74 6.07 12.15
N PRO A 92 22.61 6.86 11.08
CA PRO A 92 22.81 6.36 9.72
C PRO A 92 24.20 5.71 9.59
N VAL A 93 24.26 4.52 9.01
CA VAL A 93 25.50 3.80 8.72
C VAL A 93 25.78 3.93 7.21
N GLU A 94 27.06 3.89 6.82
CA GLU A 94 27.41 3.91 5.39
C GLU A 94 26.76 2.74 4.63
N PRO A 95 26.24 2.98 3.41
CA PRO A 95 25.46 2.00 2.66
C PRO A 95 26.32 1.13 1.74
N ASP A 96 27.60 0.90 2.06
CA ASP A 96 28.55 0.23 1.15
C ASP A 96 28.04 -1.12 0.64
N ALA A 97 27.50 -1.95 1.54
CA ALA A 97 26.90 -3.24 1.18
C ALA A 97 25.66 -3.11 0.28
N LEU A 98 24.93 -1.99 0.31
CA LEU A 98 23.81 -1.75 -0.61
C LEU A 98 24.31 -1.35 -1.99
N LEU A 99 25.43 -0.64 -2.10
CA LEU A 99 26.03 -0.22 -3.37
C LEU A 99 26.53 -1.41 -4.19
N GLU A 100 26.80 -2.55 -3.56
CA GLU A 100 27.16 -3.80 -4.24
C GLU A 100 25.98 -4.43 -5.00
N VAL A 101 24.74 -4.15 -4.59
CA VAL A 101 23.53 -4.81 -5.12
C VAL A 101 22.49 -3.86 -5.70
N LEU A 102 22.62 -2.55 -5.49
CA LEU A 102 21.69 -1.53 -5.94
C LEU A 102 22.42 -0.35 -6.60
N PRO A 103 21.81 0.29 -7.62
CA PRO A 103 22.35 1.51 -8.19
C PRO A 103 22.29 2.67 -7.19
N ALA A 104 23.20 3.63 -7.32
CA ALA A 104 23.39 4.71 -6.34
C ALA A 104 22.15 5.61 -6.10
N ASP A 105 21.27 5.73 -7.09
CA ASP A 105 19.99 6.42 -6.96
C ASP A 105 18.97 5.63 -6.12
N ALA A 106 18.89 4.31 -6.29
CA ALA A 106 18.09 3.44 -5.44
C ALA A 106 18.63 3.42 -4.01
N VAL A 107 19.96 3.38 -3.81
CA VAL A 107 20.57 3.47 -2.47
C VAL A 107 20.19 4.78 -1.77
N ARG A 108 20.21 5.92 -2.47
CA ARG A 108 19.72 7.19 -1.90
C ARG A 108 18.24 7.15 -1.53
N GLY A 109 17.42 6.49 -2.34
CA GLY A 109 16.00 6.24 -2.03
C GLY A 109 15.83 5.39 -0.76
N VAL A 110 16.60 4.30 -0.63
CA VAL A 110 16.58 3.42 0.54
C VAL A 110 16.98 4.20 1.80
N ARG A 111 18.06 4.99 1.74
CA ARG A 111 18.49 5.85 2.85
C ARG A 111 17.39 6.81 3.29
N ALA A 112 16.68 7.43 2.34
CA ALA A 112 15.54 8.28 2.63
C ALA A 112 14.41 7.51 3.36
N VAL A 113 14.12 6.28 2.93
CA VAL A 113 13.10 5.42 3.54
C VAL A 113 13.52 4.98 4.94
N VAL A 114 14.78 4.63 5.17
CA VAL A 114 15.31 4.29 6.50
C VAL A 114 15.22 5.49 7.45
N ALA A 115 15.61 6.68 6.99
CA ALA A 115 15.54 7.91 7.78
C ALA A 115 14.09 8.26 8.16
N ARG A 116 13.16 8.12 7.20
CA ARG A 116 11.72 8.26 7.45
C ARG A 116 11.21 7.26 8.47
N GLY A 117 11.49 5.96 8.28
CA GLY A 117 11.07 4.91 9.19
C GLY A 117 11.61 5.11 10.61
N ARG A 118 12.83 5.64 10.73
CA ARG A 118 13.40 5.98 12.04
C ARG A 118 12.63 7.09 12.74
N PHE A 119 12.22 8.12 11.98
CA PHE A 119 11.42 9.22 12.49
C PHE A 119 10.03 8.72 12.92
N GLU A 120 9.35 7.95 12.08
CA GLU A 120 8.03 7.35 12.38
C GLU A 120 8.09 6.44 13.62
N ALA A 121 9.13 5.62 13.76
CA ALA A 121 9.34 4.79 14.95
C ALA A 121 9.57 5.64 16.22
N GLU A 122 10.31 6.74 16.12
CA GLU A 122 10.51 7.66 17.25
C GLU A 122 9.19 8.31 17.69
N VAL A 123 8.35 8.70 16.73
CA VAL A 123 7.03 9.27 17.00
C VAL A 123 6.19 8.30 17.84
N GLU A 124 6.17 7.00 17.50
CA GLU A 124 5.45 6.00 18.29
C GLU A 124 6.01 5.89 19.71
N VAL A 125 7.34 5.82 19.86
CA VAL A 125 7.99 5.73 21.17
C VAL A 125 7.63 6.93 22.05
N ARG A 126 7.71 8.15 21.50
CA ARG A 126 7.40 9.39 22.24
C ARG A 126 5.92 9.53 22.53
N LEU A 127 5.05 9.16 21.60
CA LEU A 127 3.61 9.12 21.83
C LEU A 127 3.27 8.17 22.99
N ARG A 128 3.89 6.99 23.07
CA ARG A 128 3.71 6.07 24.20
C ARG A 128 4.17 6.67 25.53
N ARG A 129 5.27 7.44 25.55
CA ARG A 129 5.73 8.17 26.75
C ARG A 129 4.71 9.22 27.19
N VAL A 130 4.18 10.01 26.25
CA VAL A 130 3.14 11.01 26.51
C VAL A 130 1.89 10.36 27.08
N VAL A 131 1.36 9.32 26.43
CA VAL A 131 0.17 8.58 26.90
C VAL A 131 0.42 7.98 28.29
N ALA A 132 1.57 7.36 28.53
CA ALA A 132 1.90 6.79 29.84
C ALA A 132 1.98 7.87 30.94
N ALA A 133 2.53 9.04 30.63
CA ALA A 133 2.60 10.17 31.56
C ALA A 133 1.21 10.74 31.89
N LEU A 134 0.34 10.86 30.88
CA LEU A 134 -1.06 11.29 31.03
C LEU A 134 -1.85 10.31 31.90
N VAL A 135 -1.79 9.00 31.58
CA VAL A 135 -2.48 7.94 32.33
C VAL A 135 -2.01 7.90 33.79
N ARG A 136 -0.70 8.08 34.03
CA ARG A 136 -0.12 8.07 35.39
C ARG A 136 -0.22 9.42 36.10
N ARG A 137 -0.77 10.46 35.46
CA ARG A 137 -0.81 11.85 35.96
C ARG A 137 0.56 12.37 36.44
N ARG A 138 1.64 11.98 35.78
CA ARG A 138 3.02 12.39 36.13
C ARG A 138 3.65 13.19 35.01
N VAL A 139 3.61 14.50 35.14
CA VAL A 139 4.26 15.43 34.22
C VAL A 139 5.76 15.48 34.53
N HIS A 140 6.62 15.26 33.55
CA HIS A 140 8.07 15.39 33.67
C HIS A 140 8.63 16.28 32.54
N ARG A 141 9.83 16.86 32.75
CA ARG A 141 10.45 17.81 31.80
C ARG A 141 10.58 17.25 30.37
N GLY A 142 10.78 15.94 30.22
CA GLY A 142 10.82 15.27 28.91
C GLY A 142 9.57 15.48 28.04
N LEU A 143 8.39 15.73 28.65
CA LEU A 143 7.15 15.98 27.90
C LEU A 143 7.17 17.26 27.06
N LEU A 144 8.00 18.25 27.43
CA LEU A 144 8.16 19.49 26.66
C LEU A 144 8.73 19.24 25.26
N VAL A 145 9.48 18.15 25.08
CA VAL A 145 10.05 17.75 23.80
C VAL A 145 9.21 16.64 23.16
N ASP A 146 8.65 15.73 23.96
CA ASP A 146 7.86 14.60 23.45
C ASP A 146 6.53 15.04 22.83
N VAL A 147 5.83 16.04 23.41
CA VAL A 147 4.52 16.50 22.92
C VAL A 147 4.61 17.17 21.54
N PRO A 148 5.48 18.17 21.29
CA PRO A 148 5.60 18.77 19.95
C PRO A 148 6.04 17.76 18.90
N PHE A 149 6.97 16.87 19.26
CA PHE A 149 7.46 15.84 18.34
C PHE A 149 6.37 14.83 17.98
N ALA A 150 5.60 14.37 18.97
CA ALA A 150 4.45 13.51 18.74
C ALA A 150 3.38 14.21 17.89
N ALA A 151 3.13 15.50 18.11
CA ALA A 151 2.16 16.26 17.31
C ALA A 151 2.58 16.38 15.83
N VAL A 152 3.85 16.69 15.55
CA VAL A 152 4.40 16.71 14.18
C VAL A 152 4.32 15.32 13.55
N GLY A 153 4.69 14.29 14.30
CA GLY A 153 4.62 12.91 13.86
C GLY A 153 3.22 12.42 13.55
N VAL A 154 2.24 12.75 14.39
CA VAL A 154 0.83 12.46 14.16
C VAL A 154 0.34 13.20 12.92
N ALA A 155 0.72 14.45 12.68
CA ALA A 155 0.35 15.15 11.46
C ALA A 155 0.90 14.48 10.18
N PHE A 156 2.09 13.88 10.26
CA PHE A 156 2.72 13.15 9.16
C PHE A 156 2.18 11.73 8.96
N ALA A 157 1.90 11.01 10.05
CA ALA A 157 1.47 9.61 10.01
C ALA A 157 -0.07 9.45 9.96
N ALA A 158 -0.84 10.44 10.44
CA ALA A 158 -2.30 10.36 10.48
C ALA A 158 -2.93 10.09 9.12
N PRO A 159 -2.49 10.68 7.98
CA PRO A 159 -3.06 10.32 6.69
C PRO A 159 -2.85 8.84 6.34
N ALA A 160 -1.66 8.27 6.61
CA ALA A 160 -1.36 6.87 6.30
C ALA A 160 -2.04 5.89 7.27
N VAL A 161 -2.13 6.24 8.56
CA VAL A 161 -2.83 5.45 9.58
C VAL A 161 -4.33 5.52 9.39
N VAL A 162 -4.90 6.70 9.10
CA VAL A 162 -6.33 6.85 8.79
C VAL A 162 -6.66 6.10 7.51
N VAL A 163 -5.86 6.23 6.44
CA VAL A 163 -6.11 5.47 5.21
C VAL A 163 -5.95 3.97 5.45
N GLY A 164 -4.88 3.51 6.11
CA GLY A 164 -4.67 2.09 6.39
C GLY A 164 -5.71 1.47 7.33
N THR A 165 -6.10 2.17 8.40
CA THR A 165 -7.17 1.69 9.30
C THR A 165 -8.54 1.75 8.64
N THR A 166 -8.81 2.78 7.83
CA THR A 166 -10.06 2.88 7.06
C THR A 166 -10.10 1.76 6.02
N LEU A 167 -9.04 1.51 5.26
CA LEU A 167 -8.96 0.43 4.28
C LEU A 167 -9.04 -0.96 4.95
N GLY A 168 -8.40 -1.16 6.10
CA GLY A 168 -8.45 -2.43 6.84
C GLY A 168 -9.81 -2.70 7.49
N VAL A 169 -10.48 -1.68 8.02
CA VAL A 169 -11.87 -1.79 8.51
C VAL A 169 -12.83 -2.00 7.35
N LEU A 170 -12.66 -1.25 6.26
CA LEU A 170 -13.42 -1.46 5.03
C LEU A 170 -13.17 -2.85 4.45
N ALA A 171 -11.97 -3.42 4.56
CA ALA A 171 -11.68 -4.75 4.07
C ALA A 171 -12.44 -5.84 4.84
N ARG A 172 -12.57 -5.68 6.16
CA ARG A 172 -13.35 -6.61 7.02
C ARG A 172 -14.85 -6.42 6.89
N ALA A 173 -15.30 -5.20 6.58
CA ALA A 173 -16.71 -4.85 6.38
C ALA A 173 -17.15 -4.94 4.91
N ALA A 174 -16.21 -5.17 3.98
CA ALA A 174 -16.49 -5.14 2.56
C ALA A 174 -17.42 -6.29 2.21
N PRO A 175 -18.51 -6.02 1.46
CA PRO A 175 -19.41 -7.07 0.99
C PRO A 175 -18.63 -8.11 0.18
N PRO A 176 -19.08 -9.38 0.09
CA PRO A 176 -18.43 -10.38 -0.74
C PRO A 176 -18.36 -9.92 -2.21
N VAL A 177 -17.45 -10.53 -2.99
CA VAL A 177 -17.42 -10.29 -4.44
C VAL A 177 -18.78 -10.73 -5.01
N PRO A 178 -19.49 -9.85 -5.73
CA PRO A 178 -20.82 -10.17 -6.21
C PRO A 178 -20.71 -11.14 -7.38
N VAL A 179 -21.63 -12.10 -7.44
CA VAL A 179 -21.82 -12.91 -8.65
C VAL A 179 -22.38 -11.99 -9.72
N VAL A 180 -21.79 -12.02 -10.92
CA VAL A 180 -22.20 -11.16 -12.03
C VAL A 180 -23.43 -11.77 -12.69
N GLU A 181 -24.58 -11.13 -12.53
CA GLU A 181 -25.82 -11.55 -13.17
C GLU A 181 -25.73 -11.36 -14.69
N GLY A 182 -26.17 -12.36 -15.45
CA GLY A 182 -26.15 -12.34 -16.92
C GLY A 182 -24.83 -12.78 -17.56
N ALA A 183 -23.84 -13.22 -16.77
CA ALA A 183 -22.55 -13.70 -17.30
C ALA A 183 -22.70 -14.94 -18.21
N ASP A 184 -23.63 -15.85 -17.87
CA ASP A 184 -23.92 -17.08 -18.61
C ASP A 184 -25.09 -16.94 -19.60
N ASP A 185 -25.59 -15.72 -19.81
CA ASP A 185 -26.72 -15.48 -20.72
C ASP A 185 -26.25 -15.65 -22.18
N PRO A 186 -26.85 -16.57 -22.97
CA PRO A 186 -26.45 -16.79 -24.35
C PRO A 186 -26.67 -15.58 -25.26
N GLU A 187 -27.45 -14.58 -24.81
CA GLU A 187 -27.67 -13.32 -25.52
C GLU A 187 -26.53 -12.30 -25.28
N VAL A 188 -25.62 -12.56 -24.34
CA VAL A 188 -24.49 -11.67 -24.05
C VAL A 188 -23.34 -11.92 -25.00
N GLY A 189 -22.97 -10.90 -25.79
CA GLY A 189 -21.85 -10.98 -26.72
C GLY A 189 -20.49 -11.11 -26.01
N LEU A 190 -19.45 -11.47 -26.78
CA LEU A 190 -18.08 -11.69 -26.28
C LEU A 190 -17.55 -10.54 -25.40
N LEU A 191 -17.87 -9.29 -25.73
CA LEU A 191 -17.47 -8.13 -24.95
C LEU A 191 -18.12 -8.10 -23.56
N GLY A 192 -19.39 -8.52 -23.47
CA GLY A 192 -20.09 -8.65 -22.20
C GLY A 192 -19.56 -9.82 -21.36
N ALA A 193 -19.26 -10.96 -21.98
CA ALA A 193 -18.64 -12.09 -21.29
C ALA A 193 -17.26 -11.72 -20.70
N LEU A 194 -16.40 -11.06 -21.49
CA LEU A 194 -15.10 -10.55 -21.00
C LEU A 194 -15.25 -9.50 -19.90
N ALA A 195 -16.26 -8.65 -20.01
CA ALA A 195 -16.57 -7.67 -18.97
C ALA A 195 -17.03 -8.35 -17.68
N ALA A 196 -17.86 -9.39 -17.78
CA ALA A 196 -18.33 -10.16 -16.64
C ALA A 196 -17.17 -10.85 -15.90
N GLU A 197 -16.20 -11.42 -16.63
CA GLU A 197 -14.99 -12.00 -16.01
C GLU A 197 -14.07 -10.94 -15.39
N ALA A 198 -13.98 -9.75 -15.97
CA ALA A 198 -13.14 -8.66 -15.44
C ALA A 198 -13.71 -8.05 -14.15
N VAL A 199 -15.03 -8.08 -13.95
CA VAL A 199 -15.70 -7.45 -12.80
C VAL A 199 -15.19 -8.01 -11.45
N PRO A 200 -15.14 -9.34 -11.21
CA PRO A 200 -14.56 -9.90 -10.00
C PRO A 200 -13.11 -9.45 -9.74
N VAL A 201 -12.30 -9.31 -10.79
CA VAL A 201 -10.90 -8.86 -10.68
C VAL A 201 -10.81 -7.41 -10.25
N LEU A 202 -11.59 -6.53 -10.88
CA LEU A 202 -11.65 -5.11 -10.55
C LEU A 202 -12.24 -4.88 -9.15
N LEU A 203 -13.17 -5.74 -8.74
CA LEU A 203 -13.73 -5.81 -7.40
C LEU A 203 -12.88 -6.67 -6.44
N GLY A 204 -11.70 -7.14 -6.83
CA GLY A 204 -10.79 -7.85 -5.92
C GLY A 204 -10.35 -6.97 -4.74
N ASN A 205 -10.31 -5.64 -4.95
CA ASN A 205 -9.99 -4.68 -3.91
C ASN A 205 -11.19 -4.40 -3.01
N ALA A 206 -11.05 -4.72 -1.72
CA ALA A 206 -12.14 -4.60 -0.75
C ALA A 206 -12.63 -3.16 -0.50
N ALA A 207 -11.76 -2.16 -0.65
CA ALA A 207 -12.17 -0.76 -0.55
C ALA A 207 -12.97 -0.31 -1.78
N VAL A 208 -12.55 -0.74 -2.97
CA VAL A 208 -13.33 -0.53 -4.21
C VAL A 208 -14.69 -1.20 -4.08
N ARG A 209 -14.76 -2.43 -3.56
CA ARG A 209 -16.05 -3.09 -3.29
C ARG A 209 -16.91 -2.33 -2.31
N ALA A 210 -16.36 -1.90 -1.18
CA ALA A 210 -17.12 -1.19 -0.17
C ALA A 210 -17.74 0.11 -0.72
N VAL A 211 -17.00 0.83 -1.58
CA VAL A 211 -17.48 2.05 -2.24
C VAL A 211 -18.49 1.73 -3.35
N VAL A 212 -18.18 0.82 -4.25
CA VAL A 212 -18.97 0.57 -5.46
C VAL A 212 -20.22 -0.25 -5.16
N ILE A 213 -20.11 -1.32 -4.35
CA ILE A 213 -21.23 -2.21 -4.02
C ILE A 213 -22.11 -1.60 -2.93
N GLY A 214 -21.49 -0.92 -1.96
CA GLY A 214 -22.20 -0.19 -0.89
C GLY A 214 -22.81 1.14 -1.34
N SER A 215 -22.53 1.58 -2.57
CA SER A 215 -23.12 2.79 -3.14
C SER A 215 -24.66 2.68 -3.20
N PRO A 216 -25.40 3.72 -2.78
CA PRO A 216 -26.85 3.77 -2.97
C PRO A 216 -27.26 3.93 -4.45
N PHE A 217 -26.30 4.30 -5.31
CA PHE A 217 -26.46 4.49 -6.75
C PHE A 217 -25.91 3.29 -7.52
N VAL A 218 -26.59 2.92 -8.60
CA VAL A 218 -26.08 1.96 -9.58
C VAL A 218 -25.17 2.72 -10.53
N ILE A 219 -23.92 2.29 -10.63
CA ILE A 219 -22.95 2.82 -11.58
C ILE A 219 -23.01 1.92 -12.82
N SER A 220 -23.43 2.48 -13.95
CA SER A 220 -23.48 1.76 -15.23
C SER A 220 -22.36 2.23 -16.14
N VAL A 221 -21.50 1.32 -16.54
CA VAL A 221 -20.38 1.57 -17.46
C VAL A 221 -20.65 0.86 -18.77
N GLY A 222 -20.86 1.64 -19.83
CA GLY A 222 -20.93 1.14 -21.19
C GLY A 222 -19.52 0.89 -21.74
N LEU A 223 -19.32 -0.27 -22.34
CA LEU A 223 -18.11 -0.65 -23.07
C LEU A 223 -18.47 -0.70 -24.55
N ARG A 224 -17.66 -0.06 -25.39
CA ARG A 224 -17.87 -0.07 -26.85
C ARG A 224 -16.56 -0.36 -27.57
N SER A 225 -16.59 -1.40 -28.39
CA SER A 225 -15.50 -1.77 -29.31
C SER A 225 -16.09 -2.03 -30.70
N GLY A 226 -15.84 -1.12 -31.63
CA GLY A 226 -16.42 -1.16 -32.97
C GLY A 226 -17.96 -1.19 -32.95
N ALA A 227 -18.54 -2.26 -33.52
CA ALA A 227 -19.97 -2.50 -33.57
C ALA A 227 -20.52 -3.21 -32.31
N SER A 228 -19.65 -3.76 -31.46
CA SER A 228 -20.03 -4.45 -30.23
C SER A 228 -20.13 -3.49 -29.07
N GLY A 229 -21.15 -3.67 -28.23
CA GLY A 229 -21.37 -2.92 -27.01
C GLY A 229 -21.75 -3.85 -25.87
N ALA A 230 -21.40 -3.48 -24.65
CA ALA A 230 -21.86 -4.14 -23.43
C ALA A 230 -22.03 -3.10 -22.34
N THR A 231 -22.85 -3.36 -21.34
CA THR A 231 -22.98 -2.50 -20.17
C THR A 231 -22.79 -3.31 -18.91
N VAL A 232 -21.93 -2.81 -18.04
CA VAL A 232 -21.71 -3.35 -16.69
C VAL A 232 -22.36 -2.41 -15.70
N SER A 233 -23.32 -2.91 -14.93
CA SER A 233 -23.99 -2.16 -13.86
C SER A 233 -23.60 -2.71 -12.51
N ILE A 234 -23.06 -1.87 -11.61
CA ILE A 234 -22.60 -2.28 -10.28
C ILE A 234 -23.20 -1.34 -9.23
N GLY A 235 -23.80 -1.92 -8.18
CA GLY A 235 -24.32 -1.17 -7.04
C GLY A 235 -25.38 -1.96 -6.27
N ARG A 236 -25.76 -1.47 -5.08
CA ARG A 236 -26.81 -2.09 -4.24
C ARG A 236 -26.61 -3.59 -3.98
N GLY A 237 -25.36 -4.02 -3.78
CA GLY A 237 -25.07 -5.43 -3.53
C GLY A 237 -24.98 -6.32 -4.78
N ARG A 238 -25.12 -5.79 -6.00
CA ARG A 238 -25.20 -6.59 -7.23
C ARG A 238 -24.29 -6.06 -8.33
N ALA A 239 -23.87 -6.95 -9.21
CA ALA A 239 -23.24 -6.65 -10.47
C ALA A 239 -24.02 -7.34 -11.59
N ARG A 240 -24.30 -6.65 -12.69
CA ARG A 240 -25.01 -7.19 -13.84
C ARG A 240 -24.31 -6.78 -15.12
N VAL A 241 -24.30 -7.68 -16.10
CA VAL A 241 -23.89 -7.36 -17.46
C VAL A 241 -25.07 -7.51 -18.40
N THR A 242 -25.19 -6.58 -19.34
CA THR A 242 -26.16 -6.63 -20.43
C THR A 242 -25.48 -6.38 -21.76
N ASP A 243 -25.98 -7.01 -22.82
CA ASP A 243 -25.51 -6.73 -24.18
C ASP A 243 -25.97 -5.33 -24.64
N GLY A 244 -25.11 -4.66 -25.42
CA GLY A 244 -25.34 -3.29 -25.86
C GLY A 244 -24.98 -2.22 -24.82
N VAL A 245 -24.91 -0.97 -25.28
CA VAL A 245 -24.67 0.19 -24.41
C VAL A 245 -26.00 0.75 -23.95
N ASP A 246 -26.29 0.63 -22.65
CA ASP A 246 -27.48 1.18 -22.01
C ASP A 246 -27.49 2.71 -22.20
N PRO A 247 -28.59 3.30 -22.70
CA PRO A 247 -28.74 4.76 -22.79
C PRO A 247 -28.54 5.50 -21.46
N ALA A 248 -28.76 4.81 -20.33
CA ALA A 248 -28.56 5.32 -18.99
C ALA A 248 -27.14 5.07 -18.44
N ALA A 249 -26.19 4.61 -19.26
CA ALA A 249 -24.81 4.42 -18.85
C ALA A 249 -24.22 5.75 -18.33
N THR A 250 -23.65 5.70 -17.12
CA THR A 250 -23.00 6.83 -16.46
C THR A 250 -21.72 7.24 -17.18
N VAL A 251 -20.99 6.26 -17.70
CA VAL A 251 -19.75 6.45 -18.46
C VAL A 251 -19.74 5.47 -19.61
N ILE A 252 -19.24 5.90 -20.77
CA ILE A 252 -19.00 5.03 -21.93
C ILE A 252 -17.49 5.01 -22.20
N LEU A 253 -16.89 3.82 -22.13
CA LEU A 253 -15.50 3.57 -22.48
C LEU A 253 -15.44 3.03 -23.92
N GLN A 254 -14.76 3.76 -24.79
CA GLN A 254 -14.59 3.40 -26.18
C GLN A 254 -13.12 3.09 -26.46
N GLY A 255 -12.85 1.89 -26.98
CA GLY A 255 -11.48 1.45 -27.25
C GLY A 255 -11.40 -0.03 -27.65
N ASP A 256 -10.18 -0.48 -27.93
CA ASP A 256 -9.92 -1.88 -28.30
C ASP A 256 -10.08 -2.81 -27.09
N VAL A 257 -10.53 -4.05 -27.35
CA VAL A 257 -10.80 -5.07 -26.33
C VAL A 257 -9.54 -5.70 -25.75
N GLU A 258 -8.37 -5.45 -26.35
CA GLU A 258 -7.12 -6.12 -26.00
C GLU A 258 -6.71 -6.00 -24.51
N PRO A 259 -6.89 -4.87 -23.81
CA PRO A 259 -6.64 -4.77 -22.37
C PRO A 259 -7.54 -5.69 -21.54
N LEU A 260 -8.81 -5.87 -21.94
CA LEU A 260 -9.75 -6.77 -21.26
C LEU A 260 -9.38 -8.23 -21.51
N VAL A 261 -8.98 -8.56 -22.74
CA VAL A 261 -8.49 -9.91 -23.09
C VAL A 261 -7.23 -10.26 -22.31
N ARG A 262 -6.27 -9.34 -22.19
CA ARG A 262 -5.06 -9.56 -21.37
C ARG A 262 -5.39 -9.74 -19.89
N LEU A 263 -6.36 -8.99 -19.37
CA LEU A 263 -6.79 -9.07 -17.99
C LEU A 263 -7.51 -10.40 -17.70
N ALA A 264 -8.43 -10.82 -18.56
CA ALA A 264 -9.12 -12.12 -18.50
C ALA A 264 -8.15 -13.31 -18.66
N ALA A 265 -7.26 -13.25 -19.66
CA ALA A 265 -6.23 -14.28 -19.87
C ALA A 265 -5.29 -14.40 -18.66
N GLY A 266 -4.98 -13.29 -17.99
CA GLY A 266 -4.19 -13.29 -16.75
C GLY A 266 -4.91 -13.87 -15.52
N VAL A 267 -6.24 -14.03 -15.55
CA VAL A 267 -7.02 -14.76 -14.54
C VAL A 267 -6.94 -16.26 -14.81
N VAL A 268 -7.21 -16.66 -16.05
CA VAL A 268 -7.13 -18.06 -16.49
C VAL A 268 -5.73 -18.64 -16.27
N LEU A 269 -4.68 -17.86 -16.55
CA LEU A 269 -3.29 -18.27 -16.29
C LEU A 269 -2.95 -18.40 -14.79
N ARG A 270 -3.60 -17.62 -13.93
CA ARG A 270 -3.43 -17.73 -12.46
C ARG A 270 -4.14 -18.96 -11.91
N GLU A 271 -5.36 -19.22 -12.36
CA GLU A 271 -6.09 -20.44 -11.99
C GLU A 271 -5.39 -21.71 -12.50
N ALA A 272 -4.77 -21.65 -13.69
CA ALA A 272 -3.95 -22.74 -14.21
C ALA A 272 -2.65 -22.96 -13.41
N HIS A 273 -2.11 -21.92 -12.76
CA HIS A 273 -0.93 -22.04 -11.89
C HIS A 273 -1.28 -22.56 -10.49
N ASP A 274 -2.46 -22.25 -9.98
CA ASP A 274 -3.00 -22.79 -8.72
C ASP A 274 -3.59 -24.21 -8.88
N PHE A 275 -3.60 -24.74 -10.11
CA PHE A 275 -4.03 -26.10 -10.42
C PHE A 275 -2.95 -27.13 -9.99
N THR A 276 -2.97 -27.56 -8.74
CA THR A 276 -2.34 -28.83 -8.34
C THR A 276 -3.16 -29.99 -8.90
N PRO A 277 -2.64 -30.82 -9.82
CA PRO A 277 -3.34 -32.02 -10.22
C PRO A 277 -3.48 -32.94 -8.99
N LEU A 278 -4.72 -33.36 -8.69
CA LEU A 278 -4.94 -34.43 -7.72
C LEU A 278 -4.34 -35.75 -8.26
N PRO A 279 -3.83 -36.63 -7.37
CA PRO A 279 -3.05 -37.81 -7.74
C PRO A 279 -3.82 -38.83 -8.59
#